data_AF-A0A482Z1I5-F1
#
_entry.id   AF-A0A482Z1I5-F1
#
_cell.length_a   1.000
_cell.length_b   1.000
_cell.length_c   1.000
_cell.angle_alpha   90.00
_cell.angle_beta   90.00
_cell.angle_gamma   90.00
#
_symmetry.space_group_name_H-M   'P 1'
#
loop_
_entity.id
_entity.type
_entity.pdbx_description
1 polymer ?
#
loop_
_entity_poly.entity_id
_entity_poly.type
_entity_poly.pdbx_seq_one_letter_code
_entity_poly.pdbx_strand_id
1 'polypeptide(L)' 'MRIYTPEEVLKKVKSITKDNLDSELAKRLGVSKQSLSQYKNKNSIDVQLRILSLLIHKIENATDTDKK' A
#
# COMPACT_ATOMS: atom_id res chain seq x y z
N MET A 1 -1.03 6.56 15.02
CA MET A 1 -1.09 6.06 13.62
C MET A 1 -0.17 6.92 12.77
N ARG A 2 0.82 6.31 12.11
CA ARG A 2 1.72 7.03 11.20
C ARG A 2 1.03 7.19 9.84
N ILE A 3 1.27 8.30 9.14
CA ILE A 3 0.87 8.42 7.73
C ILE A 3 2.02 7.89 6.87
N TYR A 4 1.74 6.89 6.03
CA TYR A 4 2.72 6.35 5.10
C TYR A 4 2.89 7.27 3.90
N THR A 5 4.08 7.29 3.31
CA THR A 5 4.26 7.84 1.96
C THR A 5 3.65 6.92 0.91
N PRO A 6 3.38 7.40 -0.32
CA PRO A 6 2.91 6.53 -1.40
C PRO A 6 3.83 5.34 -1.67
N GLU A 7 5.16 5.54 -1.60
CA GLU A 7 6.11 4.43 -1.72
C GLU A 7 5.97 3.41 -0.60
N GLU A 8 5.81 3.86 0.64
CA GLU A 8 5.61 2.98 1.78
C GLU A 8 4.30 2.20 1.66
N VAL A 9 3.22 2.86 1.22
CA VAL A 9 1.94 2.18 0.91
C VAL A 9 2.15 1.08 -0.10
N LEU A 10 2.83 1.34 -1.23
CA LEU A 10 3.07 0.31 -2.24
C LEU A 10 3.90 -0.86 -1.70
N LYS A 11 4.92 -0.59 -0.89
CA LYS A 11 5.72 -1.66 -0.24
C LYS A 11 4.87 -2.50 0.70
N LYS A 12 4.04 -1.85 1.53
CA LYS A 12 3.16 -2.53 2.48
C LYS A 12 2.07 -3.34 1.79
N VAL A 13 1.41 -2.77 0.79
CA VAL A 13 0.41 -3.47 -0.01
C VAL A 13 1.01 -4.70 -0.68
N LYS A 14 2.19 -4.58 -1.32
CA LYS A 14 2.93 -5.72 -1.88
C LYS A 14 3.20 -6.82 -0.84
N SER A 15 3.64 -6.45 0.35
CA SER A 15 3.86 -7.41 1.44
C SER A 15 2.58 -8.11 1.89
N ILE A 16 1.45 -7.39 1.94
CA ILE A 16 0.14 -7.93 2.34
C ILE A 16 -0.40 -8.88 1.26
N THR A 17 -0.28 -8.51 -0.01
CA THR A 17 -0.81 -9.29 -1.14
C THR A 17 0.13 -10.38 -1.64
N LYS A 18 1.37 -10.43 -1.11
CA LYS A 18 2.46 -11.30 -1.54
C LYS A 18 2.87 -11.09 -3.01
N ASP A 19 2.74 -9.85 -3.50
CA ASP A 19 3.20 -9.46 -4.83
C ASP A 19 4.65 -8.94 -4.71
N ASN A 20 5.60 -9.53 -5.44
CA ASN A 20 7.02 -9.18 -5.35
C ASN A 20 7.39 -8.03 -6.29
N LEU A 21 6.71 -7.94 -7.43
CA LEU A 21 6.99 -6.97 -8.49
C LEU A 21 5.88 -5.93 -8.61
N ASP A 22 6.26 -4.70 -8.99
CA ASP A 22 5.28 -3.64 -9.27
C ASP A 22 4.32 -4.03 -10.41
N SER A 23 4.76 -4.85 -11.36
CA SER A 23 3.92 -5.37 -12.45
C SER A 23 2.84 -6.33 -11.95
N GLU A 24 3.14 -7.14 -10.94
CA GLU A 24 2.18 -8.07 -10.33
C GLU A 24 1.11 -7.28 -9.59
N LEU A 25 1.53 -6.31 -8.78
CA LEU A 25 0.62 -5.40 -8.10
C LEU A 25 -0.23 -4.60 -9.10
N ALA A 26 0.37 -4.10 -10.20
CA ALA A 26 -0.34 -3.38 -11.26
C ALA A 26 -1.49 -4.23 -11.82
N LYS A 27 -1.16 -5.47 -12.18
CA LYS A 27 -2.11 -6.44 -12.74
C LYS A 27 -3.24 -6.73 -11.75
N ARG A 28 -2.92 -6.94 -10.47
CA ARG A 28 -3.91 -7.18 -9.40
C ARG A 28 -4.85 -5.99 -9.21
N LEU A 29 -4.31 -4.77 -9.23
CA LEU A 29 -5.08 -3.54 -9.08
C LEU A 29 -5.86 -3.17 -10.35
N GLY A 30 -5.64 -3.87 -11.47
CA GLY A 30 -6.27 -3.54 -12.76
C GLY A 30 -5.77 -2.22 -13.34
N VAL A 31 -4.54 -1.81 -13.03
CA VAL A 31 -3.95 -0.54 -13.48
C VAL A 31 -2.70 -0.77 -14.30
N SER A 32 -2.28 0.25 -15.05
CA SER A 32 -0.99 0.22 -15.76
C SER A 32 0.18 0.36 -14.79
N LYS A 33 1.35 -0.19 -15.16
CA LYS A 33 2.61 0.02 -14.42
C LYS A 33 2.98 1.51 -14.31
N GLN A 34 2.65 2.30 -15.35
CA GLN A 34 2.89 3.74 -15.36
C GLN A 34 2.07 4.45 -14.27
N SER A 35 0.82 4.04 -14.08
CA SER A 35 -0.07 4.59 -13.03
C SER A 35 0.50 4.36 -11.63
N LEU A 36 1.08 3.19 -11.37
CA LEU A 36 1.78 2.90 -10.11
C LEU A 36 3.03 3.78 -9.92
N SER A 37 3.82 3.97 -10.98
CA SER A 37 5.00 4.84 -10.95
C SER A 37 4.61 6.30 -10.66
N GLN A 38 3.54 6.79 -11.30
CA GLN A 38 3.00 8.13 -11.05
C GLN A 38 2.50 8.28 -9.61
N TYR A 39 1.81 7.27 -9.07
CA TYR A 39 1.37 7.27 -7.68
C TYR A 39 2.56 7.31 -6.72
N LYS A 40 3.61 6.52 -6.97
CA LYS A 40 4.82 6.48 -6.14
C LYS A 40 5.48 7.87 -5.98
N ASN A 41 5.43 8.68 -7.03
CA ASN A 41 6.05 10.00 -7.07
C ASN A 41 5.12 11.13 -6.58
N LYS A 42 3.88 10.82 -6.16
CA LYS A 42 3.02 11.84 -5.53
C LYS A 42 3.62 12.25 -4.19
N ASN A 43 3.78 13.55 -3.98
CA ASN A 43 4.25 14.12 -2.72
C ASN A 43 3.13 14.75 -1.87
N SER A 44 1.88 14.57 -2.26
CA SER A 44 0.72 15.12 -1.56
C SER A 44 0.14 14.12 -0.56
N ILE A 45 -0.04 14.55 0.70
CA ILE A 45 -0.85 13.83 1.68
C ILE A 45 -2.32 14.19 1.43
N ASP A 46 -3.01 13.38 0.65
CA ASP A 46 -4.45 13.51 0.41
C ASP A 46 -5.27 12.56 1.29
N VAL A 47 -6.59 12.67 1.20
CA VAL A 47 -7.54 11.83 1.95
C VAL A 47 -7.35 10.35 1.59
N GLN A 48 -7.01 10.02 0.34
CA GLN A 48 -6.80 8.65 -0.10
C GLN A 48 -5.60 8.02 0.61
N LEU A 49 -4.48 8.74 0.72
CA LEU A 49 -3.29 8.26 1.41
C LEU A 49 -3.53 8.05 2.92
N ARG A 50 -4.35 8.91 3.54
CA ARG A 50 -4.76 8.77 4.95
C ARG A 50 -5.62 7.54 5.16
N ILE A 51 -6.60 7.30 4.28
CA ILE A 51 -7.46 6.10 4.32
C ILE A 51 -6.61 4.83 4.15
N LEU A 52 -5.74 4.78 3.14
CA LEU A 52 -4.86 3.63 2.90
C LEU A 52 -3.96 3.37 4.11
N SER A 53 -3.40 4.43 4.72
CA SER A 53 -2.60 4.28 5.92
C SER A 53 -3.39 3.69 7.08
N LEU A 54 -4.63 4.12 7.30
CA LEU A 54 -5.49 3.59 8.36
C LEU A 54 -5.78 2.09 8.15
N LEU A 55 -6.13 1.71 6.93
CA LEU A 55 -6.45 0.33 6.57
C LEU A 55 -5.24 -0.59 6.75
N ILE A 56 -4.04 -0.16 6.30
CA ILE A 56 -2.81 -0.93 6.48
C ILE A 56 -2.53 -1.15 7.97
N HIS A 57 -2.63 -0.09 8.80
CA HIS A 57 -2.44 -0.25 10.25
C HIS A 57 -3.44 -1.27 10.83
N LYS A 58 -4.71 -1.23 10.41
CA LYS A 58 -5.71 -2.16 10.93
C LYS A 58 -5.38 -3.61 10.56
N ILE A 59 -4.93 -3.84 9.33
CA ILE A 59 -4.53 -5.17 8.84
C ILE A 59 -3.31 -5.69 9.61
N GLU A 60 -2.26 -4.88 9.73
CA GLU A 60 -1.03 -5.27 10.44
C GLU A 60 -1.30 -5.64 11.91
N ASN A 61 -2.10 -4.83 12.61
CA ASN A 61 -2.44 -5.11 14.01
C ASN A 61 -3.39 -6.31 14.17
N ALA A 62 -4.23 -6.62 13.17
CA ALA A 62 -5.07 -7.81 13.19
C ALA A 62 -4.24 -9.09 13.00
N THR A 63 -3.17 -9.02 12.21
CA THR A 63 -2.25 -10.16 12.01
C THR A 63 -1.33 -10.44 13.21
N ASP A 64 -1.15 -9.48 14.13
CA ASP A 64 -0.41 -9.70 15.38
C ASP A 64 -1.24 -10.44 16.45
N THR A 65 -2.56 -10.30 16.44
CA THR A 65 -3.45 -11.01 17.38
C THR A 65 -3.58 -12.52 17.13
N ASP A 66 -3.19 -13.02 15.94
CA ASP A 66 -3.22 -14.44 15.60
C ASP A 66 -1.94 -15.20 16.03
N LYS A 67 -0.92 -14.48 16.54
CA LYS A 67 0.38 -15.05 16.94
C LYS A 67 0.55 -15.20 18.46
N LYS A 68 -0.52 -15.07 19.24
CA LYS A 68 -0.46 -15.07 20.71
C LYS A 68 -1.26 -16.20 21.34
#